data_AF-A0A1R3HMJ8-F1
#
_entry.id   AF-A0A1R3HMJ8-F1
#
_cell.length_a   1.000
_cell.length_b   1.000
_cell.length_c   1.000
_cell.angle_alpha   90.00
_cell.angle_beta   90.00
_cell.angle_gamma   90.00
#
_symmetry.space_group_name_H-M   'P 1'
#
loop_
_entity.id
_entity.type
_entity.pdbx_description
1 polymer ?
#
loop_
_entity_poly.entity_id
_entity_poly.type
_entity_poly.pdbx_seq_one_letter_code
_entity_poly.pdbx_strand_id
1 'polypeptide(L)' 'MLDWAPILVGLLLFILLSPGLLFQLPGNNRTVEFGNFQTNGKAIVIHTLLFFGLFTILILAVGVHIYTG' A
#
# COMPACT_ATOMS: atom_id res chain seq x y z
N MET A 1 7.06 11.99 -23.12
CA MET A 1 7.52 11.96 -21.72
C MET A 1 7.05 10.66 -21.08
N LEU A 2 7.87 10.03 -20.26
CA LEU A 2 7.48 8.82 -19.51
C LEU A 2 6.43 9.20 -18.45
N ASP A 3 5.45 8.34 -18.22
CA ASP A 3 4.50 8.52 -17.11
C ASP A 3 5.12 7.98 -15.80
N TRP A 4 5.33 8.89 -14.86
CA TRP A 4 5.89 8.62 -13.54
C TRP A 4 4.82 8.36 -12.47
N ALA A 5 3.54 8.55 -12.79
CA ALA A 5 2.47 8.35 -11.82
C ALA A 5 2.45 6.94 -11.23
N PRO A 6 2.59 5.85 -12.02
CA PRO A 6 2.61 4.49 -11.46
C PRO A 6 3.76 4.30 -10.45
N ILE A 7 4.91 4.93 -10.69
CA ILE A 7 6.10 4.80 -9.85
C ILE A 7 5.90 5.54 -8.52
N LEU A 8 5.50 6.82 -8.59
CA LEU A 8 5.35 7.67 -7.41
C LEU A 8 4.16 7.24 -6.54
N VAL A 9 3.02 6.96 -7.16
CA VAL A 9 1.81 6.50 -6.44
C VAL A 9 2.08 5.15 -5.79
N GLY A 10 2.73 4.22 -6.51
CA GLY A 10 3.11 2.92 -5.96
C GLY A 10 4.03 3.06 -4.73
N LEU A 11 5.03 3.94 -4.81
CA LEU A 11 5.95 4.18 -3.70
C LEU A 11 5.25 4.79 -2.47
N LEU A 12 4.38 5.79 -2.67
CA LEU A 12 3.63 6.43 -1.59
C LEU A 12 2.68 5.44 -0.90
N LEU A 13 1.91 4.67 -1.68
CA LEU A 13 1.00 3.66 -1.15
C LEU A 13 1.75 2.56 -0.40
N PHE A 14 2.92 2.15 -0.89
CA PHE A 14 3.72 1.11 -0.25
C PHE A 14 4.22 1.56 1.12
N ILE A 15 4.74 2.79 1.22
CA ILE A 15 5.19 3.37 2.49
C ILE A 15 4.00 3.53 3.46
N LEU A 16 2.87 4.05 2.97
CA LEU A 16 1.69 4.31 3.79
C LEU A 16 1.07 3.03 4.36
N LEU A 17 1.04 1.95 3.56
CA LEU A 17 0.41 0.69 3.93
C LEU A 17 1.38 -0.34 4.52
N SER A 18 2.68 -0.03 4.62
CA SER A 18 3.74 -1.01 4.92
C SER A 18 3.45 -1.83 6.20
N PRO A 19 3.31 -3.18 6.08
CA PRO A 19 2.94 -4.03 7.21
C PRO A 19 4.12 -4.15 8.18
N GLY A 20 3.89 -3.78 9.45
CA GLY A 20 4.89 -3.87 10.52
C GLY A 20 5.57 -2.55 10.90
N LEU A 21 5.55 -1.53 10.03
CA LEU A 21 6.10 -0.19 10.33
C LEU A 21 5.04 0.77 10.87
N LEU A 22 3.83 0.76 10.26
CA LEU A 22 2.73 1.64 10.64
C LEU A 22 1.51 0.87 11.15
N PHE A 23 1.10 -0.24 10.51
CA PHE A 23 -0.11 -0.98 10.91
C PHE A 23 0.08 -2.50 10.71
N GLN A 24 -0.43 -3.31 11.64
CA GLN A 24 -0.69 -4.74 11.50
C GLN A 24 -2.19 -4.98 11.66
N LEU A 25 -2.82 -5.44 10.59
CA LEU A 25 -4.24 -5.81 10.53
C LEU A 25 -4.31 -7.20 9.89
N PRO A 26 -4.71 -8.29 10.58
CA PRO A 26 -5.12 -8.43 11.98
C PRO A 26 -3.90 -8.66 12.90
N GLY A 27 -3.85 -7.95 14.02
CA GLY A 27 -2.88 -8.19 15.09
C GLY A 27 -3.12 -9.53 15.79
N ASN A 28 -2.14 -10.00 16.56
CA ASN A 28 -2.22 -11.31 17.20
C ASN A 28 -3.18 -11.32 18.41
N ASN A 29 -3.33 -10.17 19.09
CA ASN A 29 -4.26 -9.99 20.22
C ASN A 29 -5.38 -8.95 19.97
N ARG A 30 -5.22 -8.04 19.00
CA ARG A 30 -6.21 -6.99 18.65
C ARG A 30 -6.36 -6.82 17.14
N THR A 31 -7.50 -6.27 16.71
CA THR A 31 -7.82 -6.06 15.29
C THR A 31 -6.79 -5.19 14.57
N VAL A 32 -6.23 -4.17 15.24
CA VAL A 32 -5.14 -3.32 14.74
C VAL A 32 -4.01 -3.33 15.78
N GLU A 33 -2.81 -3.77 15.40
CA GLU A 33 -1.57 -3.61 16.19
C GLU A 33 -0.62 -2.66 15.48
N PHE A 34 0.08 -1.80 16.22
CA PHE A 34 1.04 -0.83 15.69
C PHE A 34 2.44 -1.21 16.17
N GLY A 35 3.42 -1.25 15.26
CA GLY A 35 4.83 -1.26 15.64
C GLY A 35 5.38 -2.54 16.28
N ASN A 36 4.89 -3.72 15.90
CA ASN A 36 5.44 -4.99 16.41
C ASN A 36 6.71 -5.45 15.65
N PHE A 37 7.02 -4.89 14.46
CA PHE A 37 8.04 -5.38 13.51
C PHE A 37 7.95 -6.88 13.13
N GLN A 38 7.07 -7.63 13.75
CA GLN A 38 6.62 -8.95 13.35
C GLN A 38 5.73 -8.79 12.11
N THR A 39 5.64 -9.81 11.26
CA THR A 39 4.73 -9.81 10.11
C THR A 39 3.86 -11.06 10.19
N ASN A 40 2.53 -10.86 10.26
CA ASN A 40 1.55 -11.93 10.22
C ASN A 40 1.19 -12.23 8.76
N GLY A 41 1.13 -13.50 8.36
CA GLY A 41 0.71 -13.89 7.01
C GLY A 41 -0.66 -13.31 6.61
N LYS A 42 -1.59 -13.17 7.57
CA LYS A 42 -2.89 -12.52 7.33
C LYS A 42 -2.75 -11.03 7.00
N ALA A 43 -1.82 -10.33 7.65
CA ALA A 43 -1.58 -8.91 7.41
C ALA A 43 -0.97 -8.66 6.02
N ILE A 44 -0.10 -9.56 5.56
CA ILE A 44 0.45 -9.50 4.21
C ILE A 44 -0.66 -9.65 3.17
N VAL A 45 -1.58 -10.59 3.34
CA VAL A 45 -2.71 -10.80 2.41
C VAL A 45 -3.61 -9.56 2.33
N ILE A 46 -3.97 -8.98 3.48
CA ILE A 46 -4.80 -7.77 3.53
C ILE A 46 -4.07 -6.58 2.90
N HIS A 47 -2.80 -6.36 3.22
CA HIS A 47 -1.98 -5.31 2.61
C HIS A 47 -1.95 -5.44 1.09
N THR A 48 -1.64 -6.64 0.57
CA THR A 48 -1.55 -6.88 -0.87
C THR A 48 -2.87 -6.59 -1.59
N LEU A 49 -4.01 -7.01 -1.02
CA LEU A 49 -5.33 -6.74 -1.60
C LEU A 49 -5.68 -5.24 -1.58
N LEU A 50 -5.45 -4.56 -0.46
CA LEU A 50 -5.70 -3.12 -0.34
C LEU A 50 -4.79 -2.32 -1.26
N PHE A 51 -3.49 -2.62 -1.26
CA PHE A 51 -2.51 -1.96 -2.12
C PHE A 51 -2.89 -2.13 -3.59
N PHE A 52 -3.19 -3.36 -4.02
CA PHE A 52 -3.58 -3.63 -5.41
C PHE A 52 -4.86 -2.89 -5.78
N GLY A 53 -5.90 -2.91 -4.93
CA GLY A 53 -7.16 -2.22 -5.18
C GLY A 53 -6.99 -0.70 -5.29
N LEU A 54 -6.34 -0.08 -4.31
CA LEU A 54 -6.13 1.37 -4.31
C LEU A 54 -5.25 1.82 -5.48
N PHE A 55 -4.15 1.11 -5.73
CA PHE A 55 -3.24 1.42 -6.83
C PHE A 55 -3.94 1.34 -8.18
N THR A 56 -4.70 0.26 -8.41
CA THR A 56 -5.46 0.09 -9.66
C THR A 56 -6.49 1.19 -9.85
N ILE A 57 -7.23 1.56 -8.79
CA ILE A 57 -8.21 2.66 -8.86
C ILE A 57 -7.51 3.98 -9.19
N LEU A 58 -6.40 4.31 -8.53
CA LEU A 58 -5.71 5.59 -8.72
C LEU A 58 -5.07 5.71 -10.12
N ILE A 59 -4.49 4.64 -10.64
CA ILE A 59 -3.84 4.68 -11.95
C ILE A 59 -4.84 4.50 -13.09
N LEU A 60 -5.73 3.51 -13.02
CA LEU A 60 -6.62 3.18 -14.13
C LEU A 60 -7.96 3.93 -14.09
N ALA A 61 -8.58 4.05 -12.92
CA ALA A 61 -9.93 4.64 -12.82
C ALA A 61 -9.89 6.17 -12.67
N VAL A 62 -8.95 6.70 -11.89
CA VAL A 62 -8.76 8.15 -11.70
C VAL A 62 -7.93 8.74 -12.85
N GLY A 63 -7.09 7.94 -13.51
CA GLY A 63 -6.26 8.40 -14.64
C GLY A 63 -5.15 9.37 -14.19
N VAL A 64 -4.55 9.12 -13.03
CA VAL A 64 -3.42 9.92 -12.57
C VAL A 64 -2.24 9.67 -13.49
N HIS A 65 -1.81 10.71 -14.20
CA HIS A 65 -0.64 10.71 -15.07
C HIS A 65 0.29 11.84 -14.66
N ILE A 66 1.58 11.52 -14.51
CA ILE A 66 2.62 12.50 -14.17
C ILE A 66 3.69 12.40 -15.25
N TYR A 67 3.63 13.30 -16.21
CA TYR A 67 4.63 13.39 -17.26
C TYR A 67 5.76 14.30 -16.77
N THR A 68 6.98 13.79 -16.77
CA THR A 68 8.18 14.61 -16.53
C THR A 68 9.14 14.44 -17.70
N GLY A 69 9.71 15.55 -18.18
CA GLY A 69 10.62 15.61 -19.33
C GLY A 69 10.07 16.54 -20.40
#